data_AF-A0A3D8HZH6-F1
#
_entry.id   AF-A0A3D8HZH6-F1
#
_cell.length_a   1.000
_cell.length_b   1.000
_cell.length_c   1.000
_cell.angle_alpha   90.00
_cell.angle_beta   90.00
_cell.angle_gamma   90.00
#
_symmetry.space_group_name_H-M   'P 1'
#
loop_
_entity.id
_entity.type
_entity.pdbx_description
1 polymer ?
#
loop_
_entity_poly.entity_id
_entity_poly.type
_entity_poly.pdbx_seq_one_letter_code
_entity_poly.pdbx_strand_id
1 'polypeptide(L)'
;MMNKINTLINRIKNNEYKLIIRSILLRIIPASLDDILPIPQSYSFFLVGTHGVGYHSLLYYISKCTTPPYIKKHNNILPLTLIALHKEYLDNKRALRIYWELFRGYGYGAWGVTLDGYNKDIQEYLNRHFKKQAPAICLVRDPILAIVSAINHTIYTNITKNKINDLKDCINIINDDRFMFSVIGFTSNVNMIKDKITDIKFIDTAMLKGEIAKSTMHDIAKHINIKASDDNAVYINVNDIFTRSFPHLFYIDGIEFMVSPFDDDFSVFDIQKNIYNKLDSRFYITKNYISKKFKNRKLNISSKEKIQINDNLLNEINKKVEQYLYEVIKIENIYNKYKIDIEILFRYFKHNPNVYKKIKSFLEHETSIIKEKSSHIFQNWLEYKKFLEIES
;
A
#
# COMPACT_ATOMS: atom_id res chain seq x y z
N MET A 1 -20.36 -9.36 -26.97
CA MET A 1 -21.37 -10.14 -26.21
C MET A 1 -21.01 -11.63 -26.15
N MET A 2 -20.61 -12.24 -27.27
CA MET A 2 -20.20 -13.66 -27.36
C MET A 2 -19.14 -14.11 -26.34
N ASN A 3 -18.10 -13.32 -26.06
CA ASN A 3 -17.07 -13.72 -25.09
C ASN A 3 -17.60 -13.92 -23.66
N LYS A 4 -18.61 -13.14 -23.24
CA LYS A 4 -19.24 -13.28 -21.92
C LYS A 4 -20.11 -14.55 -21.84
N ILE A 5 -20.79 -14.88 -22.94
CA ILE A 5 -21.59 -16.11 -23.09
C ILE A 5 -20.66 -17.34 -23.07
N ASN A 6 -19.56 -17.30 -23.83
CA ASN A 6 -18.57 -18.39 -23.84
C ASN A 6 -17.92 -18.59 -22.46
N THR A 7 -17.63 -17.51 -21.73
CA THR A 7 -17.13 -17.59 -20.36
C THR A 7 -18.15 -18.24 -19.42
N LEU A 8 -19.44 -17.90 -19.53
CA LEU A 8 -20.50 -18.50 -18.73
C LEU A 8 -20.70 -19.98 -19.08
N ILE A 9 -20.72 -20.33 -20.36
CA ILE A 9 -20.82 -21.72 -20.84
C ILE A 9 -19.65 -22.56 -20.33
N ASN A 10 -18.42 -22.04 -20.39
CA ASN A 10 -17.25 -22.74 -19.85
C ASN A 10 -17.35 -22.94 -18.33
N ARG A 11 -17.87 -21.96 -17.59
CA ARG A 11 -18.12 -22.10 -16.15
C ARG A 11 -19.17 -23.16 -15.82
N ILE A 12 -20.25 -23.24 -16.62
CA ILE A 12 -21.28 -24.26 -16.46
C ILE A 12 -20.68 -25.65 -16.74
N LYS A 13 -19.94 -25.79 -17.85
CA LYS A 13 -19.27 -27.06 -18.23
C LYS A 13 -18.27 -27.54 -17.17
N ASN A 14 -17.58 -26.62 -16.51
CA ASN A 14 -16.60 -26.93 -15.47
C ASN A 14 -17.22 -27.08 -14.06
N ASN A 15 -18.55 -27.11 -13.93
CA ASN A 15 -19.26 -27.15 -12.65
C ASN A 15 -18.89 -26.02 -11.68
N GLU A 16 -18.50 -24.85 -12.21
CA GLU A 16 -18.11 -23.67 -11.44
C GLU A 16 -19.33 -22.87 -10.96
N TYR A 17 -20.39 -23.54 -10.49
CA TYR A 17 -21.66 -22.93 -10.10
C TYR A 17 -21.51 -21.83 -9.04
N LYS A 18 -20.54 -21.99 -8.12
CA LYS A 18 -20.18 -20.93 -7.15
C LYS A 18 -19.73 -19.64 -7.83
N LEU A 19 -18.99 -19.72 -8.94
CA LEU A 19 -18.53 -18.55 -9.70
C LEU A 19 -19.63 -17.92 -10.56
N ILE A 20 -20.62 -18.70 -10.97
CA ILE A 20 -21.82 -18.23 -11.67
C ILE A 20 -22.71 -17.45 -10.70
N ILE A 21 -23.05 -18.06 -9.57
CA ILE A 21 -23.79 -17.42 -8.47
C ILE A 21 -23.04 -16.16 -8.03
N ARG A 22 -21.71 -16.20 -7.89
CA ARG A 22 -20.87 -15.00 -7.64
C ARG A 22 -21.10 -13.89 -8.66
N SER A 23 -21.06 -14.18 -9.96
CA SER A 23 -21.24 -13.16 -10.98
C SER A 23 -22.66 -12.57 -11.02
N ILE A 24 -23.65 -13.33 -10.58
CA ILE A 24 -25.05 -12.89 -10.45
C ILE A 24 -25.20 -12.04 -9.18
N LEU A 25 -24.80 -12.56 -8.01
CA LEU A 25 -24.89 -11.85 -6.74
C LEU A 25 -24.08 -10.54 -6.74
N LEU A 26 -22.85 -10.53 -7.27
CA LEU A 26 -22.03 -9.31 -7.36
C LEU A 26 -22.55 -8.27 -8.37
N ARG A 27 -23.49 -8.63 -9.23
CA ARG A 27 -24.08 -7.70 -10.21
C ARG A 27 -25.47 -7.22 -9.80
N ILE A 28 -26.30 -8.12 -9.29
CA ILE A 28 -27.70 -7.85 -8.98
C ILE A 28 -27.84 -7.23 -7.60
N ILE A 29 -27.22 -7.81 -6.56
CA ILE A 29 -27.39 -7.32 -5.17
C ILE A 29 -26.84 -5.90 -4.99
N PRO A 30 -25.66 -5.52 -5.52
CA PRO A 30 -25.18 -4.14 -5.40
C PRO A 30 -26.03 -3.09 -6.10
N ALA A 31 -26.76 -3.48 -7.15
CA ALA A 31 -27.58 -2.56 -7.94
C ALA A 31 -28.97 -2.32 -7.31
N SER A 32 -29.38 -3.17 -6.36
CA SER A 32 -30.69 -3.13 -5.72
C SER A 32 -30.65 -2.68 -4.25
N LEU A 33 -29.49 -2.26 -3.75
CA LEU A 33 -29.31 -1.82 -2.37
C LEU A 33 -28.98 -0.34 -2.35
N ASP A 34 -29.83 0.46 -1.71
CA ASP A 34 -29.61 1.90 -1.50
C ASP A 34 -28.52 2.17 -0.45
N ASP A 35 -28.36 1.24 0.51
CA ASP A 35 -27.35 1.31 1.56
C ASP A 35 -26.13 0.42 1.28
N ILE A 36 -24.97 0.85 1.77
CA ILE A 36 -23.73 0.07 1.74
C ILE A 36 -23.83 -1.08 2.75
N LEU A 37 -23.53 -2.29 2.30
CA LEU A 37 -23.54 -3.48 3.15
C LEU A 37 -22.59 -3.31 4.36
N PRO A 38 -23.00 -3.77 5.56
CA PRO A 38 -22.10 -3.83 6.71
C PRO A 38 -20.94 -4.76 6.39
N ILE A 39 -19.74 -4.50 6.92
CA ILE A 39 -18.63 -5.46 6.81
C ILE A 39 -18.65 -6.49 7.95
N PRO A 40 -17.97 -7.65 7.80
CA PRO A 40 -17.81 -8.61 8.89
C PRO A 40 -17.21 -7.98 10.15
N GLN A 41 -17.68 -8.41 11.32
CA GLN A 41 -17.16 -7.95 12.62
C GLN A 41 -16.02 -8.83 13.15
N SER A 42 -15.50 -9.75 12.34
CA SER A 42 -14.41 -10.66 12.71
C SER A 42 -13.01 -10.05 12.57
N TYR A 43 -12.89 -8.75 12.27
CA TYR A 43 -11.58 -8.09 12.19
C TYR A 43 -10.84 -8.20 13.51
N SER A 44 -9.52 -8.27 13.44
CA SER A 44 -8.64 -8.53 14.57
C SER A 44 -7.77 -7.33 14.94
N PHE A 45 -7.60 -6.36 14.04
CA PHE A 45 -6.81 -5.16 14.29
C PHE A 45 -7.15 -4.03 13.31
N PHE A 46 -6.74 -2.82 13.66
CA PHE A 46 -6.69 -1.66 12.77
C PHE A 46 -5.24 -1.34 12.40
N LEU A 47 -5.03 -0.92 11.16
CA LEU A 47 -3.82 -0.23 10.73
C LEU A 47 -4.24 1.19 10.39
N VAL A 48 -3.52 2.18 10.88
CA VAL A 48 -3.83 3.60 10.67
C VAL A 48 -2.58 4.29 10.18
N GLY A 49 -2.72 5.14 9.19
CA GLY A 49 -1.62 5.92 8.64
C GLY A 49 -2.15 6.97 7.69
N THR A 50 -1.21 7.57 6.96
CA THR A 50 -1.47 8.59 5.94
C THR A 50 -0.57 8.34 4.74
N HIS A 51 -0.80 9.08 3.66
CA HIS A 51 0.10 9.06 2.53
C HIS A 51 1.50 9.53 2.91
N GLY A 52 2.51 8.85 2.38
CA GLY A 52 3.92 9.20 2.64
C GLY A 52 4.53 8.62 3.92
N VAL A 53 3.80 7.88 4.76
CA VAL A 53 4.38 7.22 5.96
C VAL A 53 4.91 5.81 5.71
N GLY A 54 4.97 5.35 4.46
CA GLY A 54 5.44 4.00 4.14
C GLY A 54 4.39 2.90 4.36
N TYR A 55 3.11 3.25 4.29
CA TYR A 55 1.99 2.35 4.56
C TYR A 55 2.03 1.04 3.75
N HIS A 56 2.38 1.10 2.46
CA HIS A 56 2.54 -0.11 1.63
C HIS A 56 3.62 -1.07 2.12
N SER A 57 4.71 -0.57 2.75
CA SER A 57 5.71 -1.43 3.36
C SER A 57 5.11 -2.22 4.51
N LEU A 58 4.39 -1.53 5.42
CA LEU A 58 3.73 -2.18 6.55
C LEU A 58 2.71 -3.23 6.10
N LEU A 59 1.87 -2.89 5.10
CA LEU A 59 0.88 -3.81 4.56
C LEU A 59 1.53 -5.06 3.95
N TYR A 60 2.60 -4.88 3.17
CA TYR A 60 3.38 -5.99 2.61
C TYR A 60 4.04 -6.84 3.70
N TYR A 61 4.61 -6.25 4.75
CA TYR A 61 5.24 -7.04 5.83
C TYR A 61 4.20 -7.81 6.66
N ILE A 62 3.05 -7.20 6.95
CA ILE A 62 1.93 -7.87 7.64
C ILE A 62 1.38 -9.03 6.81
N SER A 63 1.36 -8.90 5.48
CA SER A 63 0.88 -9.95 4.59
C SER A 63 1.76 -11.20 4.58
N LYS A 64 3.04 -11.05 4.94
CA LYS A 64 3.96 -12.18 5.12
C LYS A 64 3.87 -12.84 6.50
N CYS A 65 3.13 -12.26 7.44
CA CYS A 65 2.95 -12.81 8.79
C CYS A 65 1.88 -13.93 8.81
N THR A 66 1.78 -14.66 9.93
CA THR A 66 0.86 -15.81 10.09
C THR A 66 0.01 -15.74 11.36
N THR A 67 -1.05 -16.54 11.43
CA THR A 67 -2.02 -16.55 12.55
C THR A 67 -2.03 -17.86 13.34
N PRO A 68 -2.38 -17.84 14.65
CA PRO A 68 -2.59 -19.05 15.45
C PRO A 68 -3.96 -19.72 15.15
N PRO A 69 -4.12 -21.05 15.34
CA PRO A 69 -3.06 -22.04 15.56
C PRO A 69 -2.32 -22.30 14.26
N TYR A 70 -0.98 -22.41 14.31
CA TYR A 70 -0.09 -22.44 13.14
C TYR A 70 -0.17 -23.73 12.29
N ILE A 71 -1.37 -24.21 11.97
CA ILE A 71 -1.66 -25.42 11.19
C ILE A 71 -1.91 -25.03 9.72
N LYS A 72 -1.17 -25.66 8.81
CA LYS A 72 -0.94 -25.27 7.40
C LYS A 72 -2.15 -24.88 6.53
N LYS A 73 -3.40 -25.18 6.91
CA LYS A 73 -4.54 -24.97 6.01
C LYS A 73 -5.02 -23.50 6.00
N HIS A 74 -4.91 -22.77 7.12
CA HIS A 74 -5.52 -21.45 7.26
C HIS A 74 -4.74 -20.45 8.15
N ASN A 75 -3.49 -20.12 7.79
CA ASN A 75 -2.62 -19.24 8.60
C ASN A 75 -2.38 -17.84 8.02
N ASN A 76 -2.92 -17.49 6.85
CA ASN A 76 -2.58 -16.22 6.21
C ASN A 76 -3.27 -15.03 6.92
N ILE A 77 -2.73 -13.83 6.77
CA ILE A 77 -3.31 -12.60 7.33
C ILE A 77 -3.79 -11.73 6.19
N LEU A 78 -5.03 -11.28 6.19
CA LEU A 78 -5.52 -10.34 5.18
C LEU A 78 -5.55 -8.90 5.73
N PRO A 79 -4.53 -8.06 5.50
CA PRO A 79 -4.71 -6.64 5.70
C PRO A 79 -5.63 -6.14 4.57
N LEU A 80 -6.89 -5.87 4.89
CA LEU A 80 -7.85 -5.38 3.93
C LEU A 80 -7.72 -3.88 3.80
N THR A 81 -7.14 -3.47 2.68
CA THR A 81 -6.88 -2.06 2.48
C THR A 81 -8.18 -1.25 2.38
N LEU A 82 -8.55 -0.45 3.39
CA LEU A 82 -9.71 0.47 3.27
C LEU A 82 -9.40 1.72 2.44
N ILE A 83 -8.24 1.84 1.78
CA ILE A 83 -8.11 2.71 0.59
C ILE A 83 -9.26 2.42 -0.40
N ALA A 84 -9.85 1.22 -0.31
CA ALA A 84 -11.06 0.86 -1.00
C ALA A 84 -12.35 1.61 -0.57
N LEU A 85 -12.36 2.45 0.46
CA LEU A 85 -13.56 3.11 1.01
C LEU A 85 -13.57 4.66 0.89
N HIS A 86 -12.82 5.28 -0.03
CA HIS A 86 -13.19 6.63 -0.47
C HIS A 86 -14.65 6.61 -0.96
N LYS A 87 -15.44 7.68 -0.84
CA LYS A 87 -16.85 7.67 -1.30
C LYS A 87 -17.01 7.23 -2.77
N GLU A 88 -16.05 7.55 -3.63
CA GLU A 88 -16.00 7.12 -5.04
C GLU A 88 -15.77 5.61 -5.25
N TYR A 89 -15.55 4.89 -4.15
CA TYR A 89 -14.91 3.60 -4.07
C TYR A 89 -15.61 2.68 -3.04
N LEU A 90 -16.27 3.25 -2.04
CA LEU A 90 -17.12 2.59 -1.04
C LEU A 90 -18.46 2.23 -1.69
N ASP A 91 -18.49 1.10 -2.40
CA ASP A 91 -19.71 0.56 -2.99
C ASP A 91 -20.01 -0.87 -2.50
N ASN A 92 -21.23 -1.32 -2.77
CA ASN A 92 -21.68 -2.67 -2.44
C ASN A 92 -20.84 -3.76 -3.13
N LYS A 93 -20.18 -3.47 -4.26
CA LYS A 93 -19.30 -4.45 -4.92
C LYS A 93 -18.03 -4.68 -4.10
N ARG A 94 -17.49 -3.67 -3.44
CA ARG A 94 -16.31 -3.81 -2.57
C ARG A 94 -16.63 -4.47 -1.25
N ALA A 95 -17.76 -4.10 -0.62
CA ALA A 95 -18.22 -4.81 0.56
C ALA A 95 -18.40 -6.32 0.29
N LEU A 96 -19.04 -6.69 -0.83
CA LEU A 96 -19.13 -8.09 -1.25
C LEU A 96 -17.79 -8.73 -1.60
N ARG A 97 -16.83 -7.97 -2.16
CA ARG A 97 -15.46 -8.47 -2.38
C ARG A 97 -14.79 -8.81 -1.04
N ILE A 98 -14.95 -7.98 -0.01
CA ILE A 98 -14.43 -8.25 1.34
C ILE A 98 -15.01 -9.55 1.88
N TYR A 99 -16.34 -9.68 1.88
CA TYR A 99 -17.01 -10.92 2.26
C TYR A 99 -16.49 -12.11 1.47
N TRP A 100 -16.31 -11.95 0.16
CA TRP A 100 -15.83 -13.00 -0.71
C TRP A 100 -14.40 -13.45 -0.38
N GLU A 101 -13.46 -12.52 -0.18
CA GLU A 101 -12.09 -12.88 0.20
C GLU A 101 -12.08 -13.60 1.56
N LEU A 102 -12.90 -13.16 2.51
CA LEU A 102 -13.01 -13.81 3.82
C LEU A 102 -13.67 -15.20 3.75
N PHE A 103 -14.73 -15.37 2.95
CA PHE A 103 -15.47 -16.62 2.83
C PHE A 103 -14.89 -17.62 1.83
N ARG A 104 -14.01 -17.20 0.90
CA ARG A 104 -13.44 -18.09 -0.12
C ARG A 104 -12.62 -19.26 0.42
N GLY A 105 -12.26 -19.22 1.70
CA GLY A 105 -11.50 -20.31 2.31
C GLY A 105 -10.03 -20.33 1.89
N TYR A 106 -9.45 -19.21 1.45
CA TYR A 106 -7.98 -19.06 1.36
C TYR A 106 -7.28 -19.19 2.72
N GLY A 107 -8.06 -19.28 3.79
CA GLY A 107 -7.56 -19.60 5.10
C GLY A 107 -6.94 -18.42 5.83
N TYR A 108 -7.69 -17.34 5.89
CA TYR A 108 -7.31 -16.21 6.71
C TYR A 108 -7.68 -16.51 8.16
N GLY A 109 -6.69 -16.68 9.03
CA GLY A 109 -6.93 -16.82 10.47
C GLY A 109 -7.15 -15.47 11.16
N ALA A 110 -6.75 -14.37 10.51
CA ALA A 110 -7.05 -13.00 10.94
C ALA A 110 -7.09 -12.04 9.74
N TRP A 111 -7.80 -10.93 9.91
CA TRP A 111 -7.80 -9.82 8.97
C TRP A 111 -7.90 -8.49 9.71
N GLY A 112 -7.40 -7.44 9.07
CA GLY A 112 -7.34 -6.12 9.65
C GLY A 112 -7.89 -5.04 8.74
N VAL A 113 -8.21 -3.92 9.36
CA VAL A 113 -8.89 -2.77 8.76
C VAL A 113 -7.89 -1.65 8.61
N THR A 114 -7.62 -1.17 7.39
CA THR A 114 -6.55 -0.17 7.16
C THR A 114 -7.12 1.22 6.86
N LEU A 115 -6.77 2.26 7.59
CA LEU A 115 -7.13 3.65 7.32
C LEU A 115 -5.90 4.42 6.81
N ASP A 116 -6.03 5.04 5.64
CA ASP A 116 -4.97 5.80 4.96
C ASP A 116 -5.52 7.17 4.56
N GLY A 117 -5.47 8.12 5.49
CA GLY A 117 -6.01 9.48 5.33
C GLY A 117 -7.41 9.70 5.93
N TYR A 118 -7.72 10.97 6.23
CA TYR A 118 -8.98 11.36 6.88
C TYR A 118 -10.07 11.63 5.85
N ASN A 119 -11.28 11.13 6.13
CA ASN A 119 -12.48 11.44 5.37
C ASN A 119 -13.73 11.33 6.27
N LYS A 120 -14.52 12.40 6.32
CA LYS A 120 -15.75 12.49 7.12
C LYS A 120 -16.77 11.39 6.77
N ASP A 121 -16.90 11.03 5.50
CA ASP A 121 -17.85 9.99 5.05
C ASP A 121 -17.43 8.61 5.58
N ILE A 122 -16.12 8.35 5.69
CA ILE A 122 -15.60 7.11 6.28
C ILE A 122 -15.94 7.05 7.77
N GLN A 123 -15.89 8.19 8.49
CA GLN A 123 -16.23 8.24 9.91
C GLN A 123 -17.70 7.84 10.16
N GLU A 124 -18.63 8.33 9.34
CA GLU A 124 -20.04 7.95 9.44
C GLU A 124 -20.21 6.44 9.21
N TYR A 125 -19.56 5.89 8.17
CA TYR A 125 -19.59 4.47 7.87
C TYR A 125 -19.01 3.63 9.02
N LEU A 126 -17.85 4.02 9.57
CA LEU A 126 -17.23 3.37 10.72
C LEU A 126 -18.16 3.38 11.94
N ASN A 127 -18.89 4.47 12.18
CA ASN A 127 -19.84 4.57 13.29
C ASN A 127 -21.04 3.66 13.13
N ARG A 128 -21.57 3.53 11.91
CA ARG A 128 -22.74 2.69 11.63
C ARG A 128 -22.39 1.19 11.62
N HIS A 129 -21.24 0.82 11.08
CA HIS A 129 -20.95 -0.57 10.72
C HIS A 129 -19.85 -1.25 11.52
N PHE A 130 -19.06 -0.55 12.32
CA PHE A 130 -18.00 -1.16 13.13
C PHE A 130 -18.37 -1.08 14.61
N LYS A 131 -18.60 -2.25 15.21
CA LYS A 131 -19.07 -2.39 16.59
C LYS A 131 -18.02 -3.04 17.49
N LYS A 132 -17.16 -3.89 16.95
CA LYS A 132 -16.11 -4.58 17.70
C LYS A 132 -14.93 -3.65 18.00
N GLN A 133 -14.32 -3.79 19.18
CA GLN A 133 -13.03 -3.15 19.46
C GLN A 133 -11.85 -4.08 19.10
N ALA A 134 -10.74 -3.50 18.64
CA ALA A 134 -9.53 -4.23 18.30
C ALA A 134 -8.26 -3.36 18.49
N PRO A 135 -7.07 -3.93 18.68
CA PRO A 135 -5.82 -3.16 18.76
C PRO A 135 -5.52 -2.42 17.46
N ALA A 136 -4.81 -1.31 17.54
CA ALA A 136 -4.43 -0.50 16.40
C ALA A 136 -2.92 -0.24 16.29
N ILE A 137 -2.39 -0.34 15.07
CA ILE A 137 -1.07 0.20 14.74
C ILE A 137 -1.25 1.53 14.03
N CYS A 138 -0.62 2.61 14.53
CA CYS A 138 -0.58 3.89 13.85
C CYS A 138 0.83 4.17 13.33
N LEU A 139 0.99 4.12 12.01
CA LEU A 139 2.23 4.45 11.34
C LEU A 139 2.32 5.97 11.17
N VAL A 140 3.38 6.55 11.70
CA VAL A 140 3.63 7.99 11.70
C VAL A 140 5.00 8.28 11.11
N ARG A 141 5.21 9.51 10.68
CA ARG A 141 6.48 10.00 10.15
C ARG A 141 6.62 11.46 10.55
N ASP A 142 7.87 11.95 10.60
CA ASP A 142 8.09 13.40 10.58
C ASP A 142 7.21 14.02 9.48
N PRO A 143 6.30 14.93 9.85
CA PRO A 143 5.27 15.39 8.94
C PRO A 143 5.83 16.21 7.76
N ILE A 144 6.98 16.87 7.93
CA ILE A 144 7.66 17.57 6.83
C ILE A 144 8.17 16.55 5.82
N LEU A 145 8.77 15.45 6.30
CA LEU A 145 9.19 14.35 5.43
C LEU A 145 8.00 13.66 4.75
N ALA A 146 6.84 13.57 5.41
CA ALA A 146 5.62 13.04 4.81
C ALA A 146 5.14 13.93 3.64
N ILE A 147 5.09 15.26 3.84
CA ILE A 147 4.74 16.24 2.79
C ILE A 147 5.68 16.12 1.59
N VAL A 148 7.01 16.14 1.81
CA VAL A 148 8.01 15.95 0.75
C VAL A 148 7.78 14.64 0.01
N SER A 149 7.55 13.55 0.74
CA SER A 149 7.32 12.23 0.16
C SER A 149 6.06 12.19 -0.70
N ALA A 150 4.98 12.86 -0.29
CA ALA A 150 3.72 12.90 -1.01
C ALA A 150 3.83 13.76 -2.29
N ILE A 151 4.49 14.93 -2.23
CA ILE A 151 4.76 15.74 -3.43
C ILE A 151 5.59 14.94 -4.43
N ASN A 152 6.65 14.27 -3.96
CA ASN A 152 7.49 13.43 -4.79
C ASN A 152 6.74 12.24 -5.39
N HIS A 153 5.78 11.66 -4.67
CA HIS A 153 4.91 10.63 -5.24
C HIS A 153 4.02 11.18 -6.38
N THR A 154 3.52 12.41 -6.26
CA THR A 154 2.79 13.10 -7.34
C THR A 154 3.69 13.30 -8.57
N ILE A 155 4.94 13.75 -8.37
CA ILE A 155 5.94 13.89 -9.44
C ILE A 155 6.16 12.55 -10.15
N TYR A 156 6.42 11.47 -9.41
CA TYR A 156 6.58 10.13 -9.98
C TYR A 156 5.34 9.70 -10.79
N THR A 157 4.15 9.92 -10.23
CA THR A 157 2.89 9.57 -10.91
C THR A 157 2.72 10.34 -12.23
N ASN A 158 3.08 11.62 -12.26
CA ASN A 158 3.02 12.42 -13.48
C ASN A 158 4.05 11.95 -14.53
N ILE A 159 5.26 11.56 -14.11
CA ILE A 159 6.28 10.99 -15.01
C ILE A 159 5.76 9.70 -15.65
N THR A 160 5.24 8.76 -14.86
CA THR A 160 4.72 7.47 -15.39
C THR A 160 3.50 7.63 -16.30
N LYS A 161 2.76 8.74 -16.17
CA LYS A 161 1.64 9.10 -17.05
C LYS A 161 2.03 9.99 -18.23
N ASN A 162 3.33 10.22 -18.46
CA ASN A 162 3.85 11.13 -19.48
C ASN A 162 3.33 12.58 -19.38
N LYS A 163 3.03 13.05 -18.16
CA LYS A 163 2.56 14.41 -17.86
C LYS A 163 3.68 15.31 -17.36
N ILE A 164 4.73 15.46 -18.17
CA ILE A 164 5.96 16.18 -17.76
C ILE A 164 5.72 17.69 -17.57
N ASN A 165 4.76 18.27 -18.29
CA ASN A 165 4.42 19.70 -18.16
C ASN A 165 3.85 20.05 -16.77
N ASP A 166 3.24 19.08 -16.08
CA ASP A 166 2.62 19.27 -14.77
C ASP A 166 3.63 19.24 -13.61
N LEU A 167 4.94 19.07 -13.88
CA LEU A 167 5.97 18.89 -12.86
C LEU A 167 6.40 20.20 -12.18
N LYS A 168 6.30 21.35 -12.87
CA LYS A 168 6.88 22.62 -12.39
C LYS A 168 6.19 23.19 -11.14
N ASP A 169 4.93 22.81 -10.88
CA ASP A 169 4.11 23.38 -9.82
C ASP A 169 3.60 22.34 -8.81
N CYS A 170 4.22 21.15 -8.77
CA CYS A 170 3.78 20.07 -7.88
C CYS A 170 3.78 20.46 -6.39
N ILE A 171 4.58 21.43 -5.96
CA ILE A 171 4.57 21.94 -4.57
C ILE A 171 3.24 22.62 -4.23
N ASN A 172 2.57 23.27 -5.19
CA ASN A 172 1.34 24.03 -4.92
C ASN A 172 0.19 23.15 -4.45
N ILE A 173 0.29 21.82 -4.59
CA ILE A 173 -0.70 20.87 -4.07
C ILE A 173 -0.88 20.97 -2.55
N ILE A 174 0.13 21.45 -1.80
CA ILE A 174 0.03 21.63 -0.35
C ILE A 174 -1.03 22.66 0.06
N ASN A 175 -1.48 23.49 -0.87
CA ASN A 175 -2.57 24.44 -0.63
C ASN A 175 -3.95 23.77 -0.57
N ASP A 176 -4.10 22.55 -1.10
CA ASP A 176 -5.35 21.75 -1.03
C ASP A 176 -5.47 21.07 0.34
N ASP A 177 -6.52 21.40 1.09
CA ASP A 177 -6.77 20.82 2.41
C ASP A 177 -6.96 19.30 2.35
N ARG A 178 -7.54 18.78 1.26
CA ARG A 178 -7.72 17.33 1.08
C ARG A 178 -6.37 16.63 0.95
N PHE A 179 -5.42 17.26 0.25
CA PHE A 179 -4.06 16.75 0.19
C PHE A 179 -3.45 16.72 1.60
N MET A 180 -3.57 17.81 2.36
CA MET A 180 -3.03 17.87 3.73
C MET A 180 -3.64 16.81 4.65
N PHE A 181 -4.97 16.64 4.66
CA PHE A 181 -5.64 15.58 5.44
C PHE A 181 -5.20 14.17 5.02
N SER A 182 -4.92 13.96 3.72
CA SER A 182 -4.44 12.66 3.23
C SER A 182 -3.00 12.35 3.65
N VAL A 183 -2.15 13.37 3.86
CA VAL A 183 -0.70 13.20 4.10
C VAL A 183 -0.33 13.31 5.57
N ILE A 184 -0.98 14.19 6.32
CA ILE A 184 -0.64 14.45 7.72
C ILE A 184 -1.84 14.37 8.65
N GLY A 185 -2.98 13.80 8.24
CA GLY A 185 -4.17 13.64 9.10
C GLY A 185 -4.05 12.63 10.26
N PHE A 186 -2.98 12.66 11.06
CA PHE A 186 -2.73 11.65 12.09
C PHE A 186 -3.74 11.69 13.24
N THR A 187 -3.90 12.85 13.89
CA THR A 187 -4.89 13.04 14.97
C THR A 187 -6.30 12.75 14.46
N SER A 188 -6.64 13.29 13.29
CA SER A 188 -7.94 13.08 12.66
C SER A 188 -8.22 11.60 12.40
N ASN A 189 -7.26 10.84 11.86
CA ASN A 189 -7.43 9.41 11.58
C ASN A 189 -7.60 8.57 12.84
N VAL A 190 -6.81 8.83 13.89
CA VAL A 190 -6.96 8.10 15.15
C VAL A 190 -8.31 8.41 15.79
N ASN A 191 -8.75 9.68 15.74
CA ASN A 191 -10.04 10.08 16.29
C ASN A 191 -11.24 9.42 15.59
N MET A 192 -11.13 9.06 14.31
CA MET A 192 -12.20 8.33 13.59
C MET A 192 -12.49 6.95 14.19
N ILE A 193 -11.50 6.31 14.81
CA ILE A 193 -11.63 4.95 15.37
C ILE A 193 -11.42 4.90 16.87
N LYS A 194 -11.31 6.03 17.57
CA LYS A 194 -10.96 6.08 19.01
C LYS A 194 -11.86 5.18 19.88
N ASP A 195 -13.15 5.11 19.58
CA ASP A 195 -14.13 4.31 20.34
C ASP A 195 -14.17 2.84 19.87
N LYS A 196 -13.41 2.51 18.82
CA LYS A 196 -13.32 1.20 18.18
C LYS A 196 -11.97 0.51 18.42
N ILE A 197 -11.08 1.14 19.17
CA ILE A 197 -9.76 0.59 19.49
C ILE A 197 -9.68 0.21 20.96
N THR A 198 -9.04 -0.92 21.26
CA THR A 198 -8.70 -1.30 22.65
C THR A 198 -7.47 -0.54 23.15
N ASP A 199 -6.51 -0.34 22.24
CA ASP A 199 -5.22 0.28 22.47
C ASP A 199 -4.60 0.65 21.11
N ILE A 200 -3.58 1.50 21.12
CA ILE A 200 -2.89 1.97 19.93
C ILE A 200 -1.38 1.99 20.14
N LYS A 201 -0.64 1.43 19.19
CA LYS A 201 0.82 1.50 19.14
C LYS A 201 1.26 2.38 17.98
N PHE A 202 1.98 3.46 18.31
CA PHE A 202 2.60 4.32 17.31
C PHE A 202 3.94 3.73 16.86
N ILE A 203 4.18 3.75 15.55
CA ILE A 203 5.42 3.28 14.92
C ILE A 203 5.93 4.38 14.00
N ASP A 204 7.18 4.81 14.16
CA ASP A 204 7.80 5.74 13.21
C ASP A 204 8.21 4.99 11.93
N THR A 205 7.97 5.57 10.76
CA THR A 205 8.36 5.00 9.46
C THR A 205 9.84 4.60 9.39
N ALA A 206 10.73 5.30 10.09
CA ALA A 206 12.15 4.95 10.14
C ALA A 206 12.39 3.55 10.73
N MET A 207 11.51 3.08 11.62
CA MET A 207 11.58 1.76 12.24
C MET A 207 11.21 0.62 11.27
N LEU A 208 10.60 0.93 10.12
CA LEU A 208 10.25 -0.05 9.08
C LEU A 208 11.33 -0.17 7.98
N LYS A 209 12.57 0.27 8.26
CA LYS A 209 13.67 0.25 7.30
C LYS A 209 14.90 -0.49 7.85
N GLY A 210 15.60 -1.18 6.95
CA GLY A 210 16.87 -1.83 7.25
C GLY A 210 16.75 -2.93 8.31
N GLU A 211 17.80 -3.09 9.13
CA GLU A 211 17.89 -4.16 10.14
C GLU A 211 16.84 -4.02 11.26
N ILE A 212 16.47 -2.80 11.62
CA ILE A 212 15.49 -2.49 12.67
C ILE A 212 14.06 -2.92 12.26
N ALA A 213 13.78 -3.04 10.96
CA ALA A 213 12.47 -3.45 10.46
C ALA A 213 12.06 -4.83 11.00
N LYS A 214 12.99 -5.77 11.13
CA LYS A 214 12.69 -7.13 11.57
C LYS A 214 12.20 -7.16 13.02
N SER A 215 12.92 -6.52 13.95
CA SER A 215 12.50 -6.44 15.36
C SER A 215 11.21 -5.65 15.52
N THR A 216 11.06 -4.55 14.77
CA THR A 216 9.84 -3.74 14.76
C THR A 216 8.62 -4.55 14.29
N MET A 217 8.78 -5.38 13.27
CA MET A 217 7.69 -6.26 12.80
C MET A 217 7.34 -7.35 13.82
N HIS A 218 8.29 -7.87 14.59
CA HIS A 218 8.00 -8.78 15.71
C HIS A 218 7.17 -8.08 16.79
N ASP A 219 7.53 -6.84 17.12
CA ASP A 219 6.84 -6.01 18.08
C ASP A 219 5.44 -5.60 17.66
N ILE A 220 5.23 -5.35 16.35
CA ILE A 220 3.92 -5.13 15.75
C ILE A 220 3.09 -6.41 15.80
N ALA A 221 3.69 -7.53 15.37
CA ALA A 221 3.03 -8.83 15.31
C ALA A 221 2.50 -9.26 16.68
N LYS A 222 3.33 -9.11 17.72
CA LYS A 222 2.94 -9.37 19.11
C LYS A 222 1.75 -8.50 19.55
N HIS A 223 1.74 -7.21 19.22
CA HIS A 223 0.68 -6.29 19.61
C HIS A 223 -0.68 -6.65 18.99
N ILE A 224 -0.70 -7.09 17.73
CA ILE A 224 -1.94 -7.48 17.04
C ILE A 224 -2.22 -8.99 17.05
N ASN A 225 -1.53 -9.74 17.93
CA ASN A 225 -1.67 -11.17 18.13
C ASN A 225 -1.52 -12.03 16.84
N ILE A 226 -0.46 -11.74 16.08
CA ILE A 226 -0.04 -12.53 14.93
C ILE A 226 1.43 -12.96 15.10
N LYS A 227 1.90 -13.89 14.26
CA LYS A 227 3.30 -14.31 14.22
C LYS A 227 4.02 -13.62 13.07
N ALA A 228 5.08 -12.89 13.41
CA ALA A 228 5.95 -12.25 12.43
C ALA A 228 6.57 -13.28 11.47
N SER A 229 6.83 -12.85 10.25
CA SER A 229 7.64 -13.62 9.31
C SER A 229 9.11 -13.52 9.67
N ASP A 230 9.83 -14.63 9.55
CA ASP A 230 11.30 -14.65 9.62
C ASP A 230 11.96 -14.30 8.27
N ASP A 231 11.15 -14.13 7.22
CA ASP A 231 11.60 -13.86 5.86
C ASP A 231 12.29 -12.50 5.71
N ASN A 232 13.22 -12.43 4.76
CA ASN A 232 13.97 -11.26 4.36
C ASN A 232 13.13 -10.23 3.58
N ALA A 233 11.83 -10.49 3.41
CA ALA A 233 10.88 -9.56 2.79
C ALA A 233 10.90 -8.16 3.41
N VAL A 234 11.21 -8.05 4.72
CA VAL A 234 11.35 -6.78 5.46
C VAL A 234 12.50 -5.89 4.96
N TYR A 235 13.46 -6.44 4.21
CA TYR A 235 14.58 -5.68 3.64
C TYR A 235 14.25 -5.04 2.28
N ILE A 236 13.11 -5.37 1.68
CA ILE A 236 12.69 -4.76 0.41
C ILE A 236 12.19 -3.34 0.69
N ASN A 237 12.79 -2.35 0.03
CA ASN A 237 12.31 -0.97 0.07
C ASN A 237 11.11 -0.80 -0.87
N VAL A 238 9.93 -1.22 -0.41
CA VAL A 238 8.66 -1.23 -1.16
C VAL A 238 8.32 0.12 -1.81
N ASN A 239 8.78 1.23 -1.23
CA ASN A 239 8.32 2.57 -1.60
C ASN A 239 9.27 3.34 -2.52
N ASP A 240 10.43 2.79 -2.88
CA ASP A 240 11.32 3.46 -3.83
C ASP A 240 10.87 3.35 -5.28
N ILE A 241 11.39 4.25 -6.12
CA ILE A 241 11.07 4.37 -7.55
C ILE A 241 11.32 3.06 -8.29
N PHE A 242 12.44 2.41 -7.95
CA PHE A 242 12.84 1.15 -8.55
C PHE A 242 11.75 0.10 -8.33
N THR A 243 11.41 -0.17 -7.07
CA THR A 243 10.45 -1.21 -6.68
C THR A 243 9.04 -0.88 -7.18
N ARG A 244 8.68 0.40 -7.18
CA ARG A 244 7.44 0.94 -7.74
C ARG A 244 7.27 0.70 -9.24
N SER A 245 8.36 0.50 -9.97
CA SER A 245 8.31 0.17 -11.40
C SER A 245 7.97 -1.31 -11.65
N PHE A 246 7.75 -2.11 -10.60
CA PHE A 246 7.45 -3.53 -10.71
C PHE A 246 6.07 -3.90 -10.16
N PRO A 247 5.51 -5.06 -10.55
CA PRO A 247 6.05 -6.07 -11.46
C PRO A 247 5.94 -5.63 -12.93
N HIS A 248 6.87 -6.08 -13.77
CA HIS A 248 6.83 -5.86 -15.21
C HIS A 248 6.54 -7.18 -15.94
N LEU A 249 5.49 -7.18 -16.76
CA LEU A 249 5.10 -8.31 -17.60
C LEU A 249 5.59 -8.09 -19.03
N PHE A 250 6.15 -9.13 -19.63
CA PHE A 250 6.60 -9.13 -21.02
C PHE A 250 6.35 -10.49 -21.68
N TYR A 251 6.41 -10.52 -23.01
CA TYR A 251 6.09 -11.71 -23.80
C TYR A 251 7.25 -12.08 -24.73
N ILE A 252 7.52 -13.39 -24.83
CA ILE A 252 8.41 -14.00 -25.82
C ILE A 252 7.64 -15.17 -26.42
N ASP A 253 7.46 -15.18 -27.75
CA ASP A 253 6.71 -16.22 -28.48
C ASP A 253 5.33 -16.54 -27.88
N GLY A 254 4.61 -15.51 -27.43
CA GLY A 254 3.27 -15.64 -26.82
C GLY A 254 3.27 -16.09 -25.36
N ILE A 255 4.42 -16.44 -24.78
CA ILE A 255 4.56 -16.84 -23.38
C ILE A 255 4.75 -15.60 -22.50
N GLU A 256 3.95 -15.48 -21.43
CA GLU A 256 4.07 -14.39 -20.45
C GLU A 256 5.15 -14.67 -19.40
N PHE A 257 6.09 -13.74 -19.30
CA PHE A 257 7.10 -13.67 -18.25
C PHE A 257 6.86 -12.44 -17.37
N MET A 258 7.42 -12.48 -16.16
CA MET A 258 7.38 -11.41 -15.19
C MET A 258 8.75 -11.22 -14.57
N VAL A 259 9.15 -9.97 -14.40
CA VAL A 259 10.26 -9.58 -13.54
C VAL A 259 9.75 -8.74 -12.37
N SER A 260 10.21 -9.02 -11.15
CA SER A 260 9.74 -8.36 -9.92
C SER A 260 10.78 -8.47 -8.79
N PRO A 261 10.93 -7.46 -7.90
CA PRO A 261 11.70 -7.61 -6.66
C PRO A 261 10.93 -8.37 -5.58
N PHE A 262 9.63 -8.58 -5.79
CA PHE A 262 8.78 -9.33 -4.89
C PHE A 262 8.74 -10.79 -5.30
N ASP A 263 8.63 -11.67 -4.31
CA ASP A 263 8.00 -12.97 -4.53
C ASP A 263 6.53 -12.68 -4.86
N ASP A 264 5.97 -13.36 -5.86
CA ASP A 264 4.60 -13.25 -6.41
C ASP A 264 4.30 -12.02 -7.30
N ASP A 265 3.04 -11.88 -7.74
CA ASP A 265 2.51 -10.82 -8.63
C ASP A 265 2.06 -9.57 -7.84
N PHE A 266 2.64 -9.34 -6.66
CA PHE A 266 2.41 -8.14 -5.86
C PHE A 266 2.84 -6.89 -6.63
N SER A 267 1.92 -5.93 -6.72
CA SER A 267 2.15 -4.60 -7.26
C SER A 267 1.68 -3.56 -6.26
N VAL A 268 2.40 -2.44 -6.16
CA VAL A 268 2.00 -1.30 -5.33
C VAL A 268 0.92 -0.44 -6.03
N PHE A 269 0.84 -0.46 -7.37
CA PHE A 269 -0.02 0.44 -8.14
C PHE A 269 -1.31 -0.16 -8.67
N ASP A 270 -1.34 -1.47 -8.91
CA ASP A 270 -2.53 -2.09 -9.45
C ASP A 270 -3.54 -2.35 -8.31
N ILE A 271 -4.48 -1.41 -8.13
CA ILE A 271 -5.56 -1.48 -7.13
C ILE A 271 -6.38 -2.78 -7.27
N GLN A 272 -6.49 -3.35 -8.47
CA GLN A 272 -7.19 -4.62 -8.66
C GLN A 272 -6.33 -5.80 -8.16
N LYS A 273 -5.00 -5.69 -8.25
CA LYS A 273 -3.99 -6.64 -7.75
C LYS A 273 -3.38 -6.32 -6.38
N ASN A 274 -3.83 -5.27 -5.67
CA ASN A 274 -3.47 -4.96 -4.27
C ASN A 274 -4.04 -6.01 -3.27
N ILE A 275 -3.94 -7.28 -3.62
CA ILE A 275 -4.19 -8.42 -2.75
C ILE A 275 -2.82 -8.77 -2.18
N TYR A 276 -2.47 -8.19 -1.04
CA TYR A 276 -1.17 -8.37 -0.38
C TYR A 276 -0.83 -9.84 -0.04
N ASN A 277 -1.82 -10.75 -0.11
CA ASN A 277 -1.69 -12.17 0.22
C ASN A 277 -2.11 -13.09 -0.94
N LYS A 278 -1.95 -12.63 -2.17
CA LYS A 278 -2.20 -13.50 -3.31
C LYS A 278 -1.25 -14.69 -3.21
N LEU A 279 -1.79 -15.91 -3.19
CA LEU A 279 -0.97 -17.10 -3.22
C LEU A 279 -0.10 -17.07 -4.48
N ASP A 280 1.20 -17.24 -4.28
CA ASP A 280 2.14 -17.34 -5.37
C ASP A 280 1.84 -18.59 -6.20
N SER A 281 1.51 -18.39 -7.45
CA SER A 281 1.21 -19.46 -8.41
C SER A 281 2.17 -19.46 -9.59
N ARG A 282 3.25 -18.68 -9.53
CA ARG A 282 4.17 -18.52 -10.66
C ARG A 282 5.31 -19.53 -10.58
N PHE A 283 5.83 -19.91 -11.75
CA PHE A 283 6.99 -20.78 -11.88
C PHE A 283 8.24 -19.92 -12.00
N TYR A 284 9.12 -19.96 -11.00
CA TYR A 284 10.35 -19.18 -11.01
C TYR A 284 11.41 -19.81 -11.89
N ILE A 285 11.92 -19.00 -12.80
CA ILE A 285 13.09 -19.31 -13.64
C ILE A 285 14.34 -18.98 -12.85
N THR A 286 14.35 -17.83 -12.15
CA THR A 286 15.38 -17.47 -11.18
C THR A 286 14.80 -16.59 -10.08
N LYS A 287 15.32 -16.73 -8.85
CA LYS A 287 14.97 -15.90 -7.69
C LYS A 287 16.06 -14.89 -7.30
N ASN A 288 17.14 -14.82 -8.07
CA ASN A 288 18.32 -14.01 -7.73
C ASN A 288 18.94 -13.40 -8.99
N TYR A 289 18.11 -12.91 -9.91
CA TYR A 289 18.61 -12.13 -11.02
C TYR A 289 19.22 -10.82 -10.52
N ILE A 290 20.48 -10.57 -10.88
CA ILE A 290 21.20 -9.34 -10.53
C ILE A 290 21.56 -8.63 -11.83
N SER A 291 20.98 -7.45 -12.03
CA SER A 291 21.33 -6.61 -13.17
C SER A 291 22.71 -6.00 -12.99
N LYS A 292 23.43 -5.83 -14.10
CA LYS A 292 24.69 -5.08 -14.11
C LYS A 292 24.51 -3.63 -13.66
N LYS A 293 23.33 -3.05 -13.92
CA LYS A 293 22.99 -1.65 -13.59
C LYS A 293 22.46 -1.47 -12.17
N PHE A 294 21.84 -2.50 -11.61
CA PHE A 294 21.28 -2.50 -10.26
C PHE A 294 21.89 -3.61 -9.40
N LYS A 295 23.21 -3.53 -9.15
CA LYS A 295 23.97 -4.60 -8.46
C LYS A 295 23.47 -4.96 -7.06
N ASN A 296 22.85 -3.99 -6.37
CA ASN A 296 22.34 -4.17 -5.01
C ASN A 296 20.85 -4.55 -4.99
N ARG A 297 20.24 -4.82 -6.15
CA ARG A 297 18.82 -5.20 -6.26
C ARG A 297 18.72 -6.61 -6.79
N LYS A 298 18.02 -7.45 -6.04
CA LYS A 298 17.65 -8.80 -6.47
C LYS A 298 16.29 -8.74 -7.15
N LEU A 299 16.18 -9.43 -8.27
CA LEU A 299 14.95 -9.59 -9.01
C LEU A 299 14.64 -11.08 -9.20
N ASN A 300 13.37 -11.38 -9.20
CA ASN A 300 12.79 -12.66 -9.56
C ASN A 300 12.33 -12.61 -11.01
N ILE A 301 12.58 -13.68 -11.76
CA ILE A 301 12.02 -13.89 -13.10
C ILE A 301 11.16 -15.14 -13.06
N SER A 302 9.92 -15.02 -13.52
CA SER A 302 8.94 -16.11 -13.46
C SER A 302 7.94 -16.12 -14.62
N SER A 303 7.35 -17.28 -14.87
CA SER A 303 6.28 -17.48 -15.85
C SER A 303 4.98 -17.92 -15.19
N LYS A 304 3.86 -17.80 -15.91
CA LYS A 304 2.56 -18.36 -15.47
C LYS A 304 2.51 -19.88 -15.59
N GLU A 305 3.25 -20.43 -16.53
CA GLU A 305 3.23 -21.86 -16.88
C GLU A 305 4.61 -22.47 -16.67
N LYS A 306 4.67 -23.76 -16.38
CA LYS A 306 5.93 -24.49 -16.25
C LYS A 306 6.53 -24.68 -17.64
N ILE A 307 7.69 -24.09 -17.88
CA ILE A 307 8.35 -24.09 -19.20
C ILE A 307 9.75 -24.65 -19.05
N GLN A 308 10.22 -25.39 -20.06
CA GLN A 308 11.61 -25.79 -20.16
C GLN A 308 12.43 -24.63 -20.72
N ILE A 309 13.40 -24.15 -19.93
CA ILE A 309 14.25 -23.02 -20.30
C ILE A 309 15.53 -23.56 -20.95
N ASN A 310 15.74 -23.23 -22.23
CA ASN A 310 17.01 -23.42 -22.91
C ASN A 310 17.83 -22.11 -22.93
N ASP A 311 19.10 -22.19 -23.31
CA ASP A 311 20.02 -21.04 -23.27
C ASP A 311 19.57 -19.88 -24.17
N ASN A 312 19.00 -20.18 -25.33
CA ASN A 312 18.50 -19.16 -26.26
C ASN A 312 17.36 -18.36 -25.63
N LEU A 313 16.36 -19.05 -25.07
CA LEU A 313 15.24 -18.42 -24.38
C LEU A 313 15.70 -17.65 -23.14
N LEU A 314 16.63 -18.20 -22.35
CA LEU A 314 17.18 -17.51 -21.19
C LEU A 314 17.90 -16.21 -21.58
N ASN A 315 18.67 -16.23 -22.66
CA ASN A 315 19.35 -15.05 -23.19
C ASN A 315 18.35 -13.99 -23.68
N GLU A 316 17.25 -14.40 -24.33
CA GLU A 316 16.20 -13.49 -24.75
C GLU A 316 15.45 -12.87 -23.56
N ILE A 317 15.10 -13.69 -22.56
CA ILE A 317 14.51 -13.24 -21.29
C ILE A 317 15.42 -12.19 -20.65
N ASN A 318 16.71 -12.49 -20.49
CA ASN A 318 17.67 -11.59 -19.87
C ASN A 318 17.81 -10.28 -20.67
N LYS A 319 17.80 -10.35 -22.01
CA LYS A 319 17.82 -9.17 -22.89
C LYS A 319 16.59 -8.30 -22.69
N LYS A 320 15.39 -8.88 -22.64
CA LYS A 320 14.13 -8.15 -22.38
C LYS A 320 14.11 -7.49 -21.01
N VAL A 321 14.60 -8.20 -19.98
CA VAL A 321 14.72 -7.65 -18.62
C VAL A 321 15.68 -6.46 -18.59
N GLU A 322 16.88 -6.57 -19.17
CA GLU A 322 17.84 -5.45 -19.20
C GLU A 322 17.33 -4.26 -20.03
N GLN A 323 16.60 -4.51 -21.12
CA GLN A 323 15.93 -3.46 -21.89
C GLN A 323 14.91 -2.70 -21.02
N TYR A 324 14.09 -3.41 -20.24
CA TYR A 324 13.14 -2.76 -19.34
C TYR A 324 13.84 -1.98 -18.21
N LEU A 325 14.90 -2.54 -17.63
CA LEU A 325 15.68 -1.87 -16.59
C LEU A 325 16.32 -0.56 -17.09
N TYR A 326 16.65 -0.47 -18.38
CA TYR A 326 17.08 0.79 -18.98
C TYR A 326 15.98 1.86 -18.97
N GLU A 327 14.72 1.49 -19.19
CA GLU A 327 13.59 2.41 -19.06
C GLU A 327 13.36 2.85 -17.60
N VAL A 328 13.52 1.94 -16.64
CA VAL A 328 13.45 2.27 -15.20
C VAL A 328 14.48 3.35 -14.84
N ILE A 329 15.70 3.26 -15.39
CA ILE A 329 16.74 4.27 -15.18
C ILE A 329 16.35 5.63 -15.77
N LYS A 330 15.72 5.65 -16.95
CA LYS A 330 15.22 6.92 -17.52
C LYS A 330 14.18 7.56 -16.61
N ILE A 331 13.24 6.77 -16.09
CA ILE A 331 12.23 7.24 -15.13
C ILE A 331 12.91 7.80 -13.87
N GLU A 332 13.88 7.08 -13.31
CA GLU A 332 14.64 7.50 -12.13
C GLU A 332 15.43 8.79 -12.38
N ASN A 333 16.05 8.94 -13.55
CA ASN A 333 16.77 10.16 -13.93
C ASN A 333 15.85 11.37 -14.03
N ILE A 334 14.68 11.22 -14.67
CA ILE A 334 13.68 12.30 -14.75
C ILE A 334 13.18 12.62 -13.33
N TYR A 335 12.83 11.62 -12.54
CA TYR A 335 12.40 11.83 -11.16
C TYR A 335 13.46 12.57 -10.35
N ASN A 336 14.72 12.17 -10.41
CA ASN A 336 15.80 12.81 -9.65
C ASN A 336 16.04 14.27 -10.05
N LYS A 337 15.71 14.64 -11.29
CA LYS A 337 15.76 16.02 -11.76
C LYS A 337 14.66 16.91 -11.16
N TYR A 338 13.47 16.36 -10.90
CA TYR A 338 12.30 17.14 -10.48
C TYR A 338 11.90 16.95 -9.02
N LYS A 339 12.36 15.87 -8.36
CA LYS A 339 12.05 15.61 -6.96
C LYS A 339 12.45 16.81 -6.11
N ILE A 340 11.62 17.12 -5.13
CA ILE A 340 11.93 18.14 -4.16
C ILE A 340 12.61 17.52 -2.94
N ASP A 341 13.42 18.32 -2.27
CA ASP A 341 13.94 18.05 -0.95
C ASP A 341 13.35 19.02 0.08
N ILE A 342 13.81 18.90 1.32
CA ILE A 342 13.37 19.74 2.44
C ILE A 342 13.76 21.19 2.22
N GLU A 343 14.94 21.46 1.64
CA GLU A 343 15.44 22.81 1.43
C GLU A 343 14.56 23.57 0.42
N ILE A 344 14.15 22.90 -0.66
CA ILE A 344 13.20 23.45 -1.63
C ILE A 344 11.86 23.76 -0.96
N LEU A 345 11.34 22.84 -0.14
CA LEU A 345 10.08 23.05 0.59
C LEU A 345 10.18 24.22 1.59
N PHE A 346 11.27 24.34 2.33
CA PHE A 346 11.47 25.44 3.27
C PHE A 346 11.65 26.78 2.55
N ARG A 347 12.35 26.80 1.41
CA ARG A 347 12.42 27.98 0.56
C ARG A 347 11.02 28.39 0.10
N TYR A 348 10.18 27.44 -0.30
CA TYR A 348 8.79 27.73 -0.66
C TYR A 348 8.03 28.39 0.49
N PHE A 349 8.12 27.86 1.72
CA PHE A 349 7.46 28.46 2.88
C PHE A 349 7.95 29.87 3.19
N LYS A 350 9.26 30.13 3.10
CA LYS A 350 9.83 31.48 3.29
C LYS A 350 9.29 32.50 2.29
N HIS A 351 9.03 32.10 1.05
CA HIS A 351 8.45 32.97 0.02
C HIS A 351 6.91 33.02 0.07
N ASN A 352 6.26 32.15 0.85
CA ASN A 352 4.80 32.04 0.93
C ASN A 352 4.33 32.00 2.40
N PRO A 353 4.46 33.11 3.15
CA PRO A 353 4.22 33.14 4.60
C PRO A 353 2.78 32.79 5.00
N ASN A 354 1.79 33.11 4.15
CA ASN A 354 0.39 32.72 4.40
C ASN A 354 0.21 31.20 4.35
N VAL A 355 0.89 30.53 3.41
CA VAL A 355 0.88 29.06 3.30
C VAL A 355 1.60 28.46 4.50
N TYR A 356 2.75 29.00 4.88
CA TYR A 356 3.47 28.56 6.08
C TYR A 356 2.58 28.58 7.33
N LYS A 357 1.90 29.71 7.61
CA LYS A 357 1.02 29.85 8.78
C LYS A 357 -0.12 28.84 8.77
N LYS A 358 -0.75 28.63 7.61
CA LYS A 358 -1.79 27.61 7.41
C LYS A 358 -1.25 26.21 7.75
N ILE A 359 -0.12 25.84 7.15
CA ILE A 359 0.48 24.51 7.35
C ILE A 359 0.94 24.33 8.80
N LYS A 360 1.48 25.36 9.45
CA LYS A 360 1.88 25.32 10.86
C LYS A 360 0.69 25.01 11.77
N SER A 361 -0.42 25.73 11.62
CA SER A 361 -1.65 25.47 12.38
C SER A 361 -2.19 24.05 12.14
N PHE A 362 -2.15 23.58 10.89
CA PHE A 362 -2.56 22.22 10.55
C PHE A 362 -1.69 21.16 11.24
N LEU A 363 -0.36 21.34 11.22
CA LEU A 363 0.59 20.44 11.86
C LEU A 363 0.47 20.43 13.38
N GLU A 364 0.23 21.58 14.01
CA GLU A 364 0.00 21.66 15.45
C GLU A 364 -1.19 20.79 15.88
N HIS A 365 -2.30 20.85 15.16
CA HIS A 365 -3.45 19.99 15.41
C HIS A 365 -3.14 18.51 15.14
N GLU A 366 -2.64 18.21 13.96
CA GLU A 366 -2.51 16.83 13.51
C GLU A 366 -1.38 16.05 14.17
N THR A 367 -0.39 16.72 14.76
CA THR A 367 0.67 16.05 15.51
C THR A 367 0.38 15.93 17.01
N SER A 368 -0.69 16.56 17.49
CA SER A 368 -1.02 16.63 18.93
C SER A 368 -1.13 15.26 19.59
N ILE A 369 -1.79 14.29 18.95
CA ILE A 369 -1.97 12.96 19.54
C ILE A 369 -0.64 12.19 19.67
N ILE A 370 0.30 12.41 18.75
CA ILE A 370 1.64 11.79 18.80
C ILE A 370 2.45 12.44 19.91
N LYS A 371 2.39 13.77 20.03
CA LYS A 371 3.02 14.51 21.11
C LYS A 371 2.54 14.03 22.49
N GLU A 372 1.24 13.79 22.63
CA GLU A 372 0.61 13.30 23.86
C GLU A 372 0.95 11.83 24.15
N LYS A 373 0.71 10.94 23.20
CA LYS A 373 0.75 9.48 23.43
C LYS A 373 2.09 8.81 23.10
N SER A 374 2.96 9.50 22.37
CA SER A 374 4.24 8.95 21.90
C SER A 374 5.31 10.04 21.76
N SER A 375 5.49 10.81 22.84
CA SER A 375 6.39 11.98 22.88
C SER A 375 7.81 11.70 22.42
N HIS A 376 8.35 10.50 22.70
CA HIS A 376 9.66 10.08 22.23
C HIS A 376 9.78 10.03 20.70
N ILE A 377 8.72 9.67 19.96
CA ILE A 377 8.69 9.74 18.48
C ILE A 377 8.66 11.21 18.07
N PHE A 378 7.74 11.99 18.63
CA PHE A 378 7.57 13.40 18.31
C PHE A 378 8.86 14.22 18.53
N GLN A 379 9.58 13.95 19.61
CA GLN A 379 10.85 14.59 19.93
C GLN A 379 11.96 14.27 18.94
N ASN A 380 11.86 13.18 18.16
CA ASN A 380 12.86 12.80 17.17
C ASN A 380 12.59 13.40 15.77
N TRP A 381 11.50 14.15 15.58
CA TRP A 381 11.16 14.80 14.31
C TRP A 381 11.99 16.08 14.10
N LEU A 382 13.21 15.90 13.59
CA LEU A 382 14.17 16.98 13.38
C LEU A 382 13.69 17.99 12.33
N GLU A 383 13.06 17.53 11.25
CA GLU A 383 12.66 18.43 10.16
C GLU A 383 11.42 19.25 10.56
N TYR A 384 10.51 18.66 11.34
CA TYR A 384 9.42 19.42 11.94
C TYR A 384 9.92 20.52 12.89
N LYS A 385 10.95 20.26 13.70
CA LYS A 385 11.56 21.31 14.55
C LYS A 385 12.14 22.46 13.73
N LYS A 386 12.93 22.15 12.69
CA LYS A 386 13.47 23.18 11.78
C LYS A 386 12.37 23.97 11.07
N PHE A 387 11.25 23.33 10.74
CA PHE A 387 10.09 24.02 10.17
C PHE A 387 9.50 25.06 11.13
N LEU A 388 9.44 24.76 12.43
CA LEU A 388 8.95 25.71 13.44
C LEU A 388 9.87 26.93 13.60
N GLU A 389 11.16 26.79 13.26
CA GLU A 389 12.18 27.85 13.29
C GLU A 389 12.17 28.76 12.04
N ILE A 390 11.31 28.52 11.05
CA ILE A 390 11.25 29.38 9.84
C ILE A 390 10.74 30.79 10.16
N GLU A 391 9.92 30.95 11.21
CA GLU A 391 9.36 32.22 11.68
C GLU A 391 10.23 32.95 12.71
N SER A 392 11.25 32.28 13.27
CA SER A 392 12.23 32.85 14.20
C SER A 392 13.42 33.43 13.45
#